data_AF-A0A4R4D3V8-F1
#
_entry.id   AF-A0A4R4D3V8-F1
#
_cell.length_a   1.000
_cell.length_b   1.000
_cell.length_c   1.000
_cell.angle_alpha   90.00
_cell.angle_beta   90.00
_cell.angle_gamma   90.00
#
_symmetry.space_group_name_H-M   'P 1'
#
loop_
_entity.id
_entity.type
_entity.pdbx_description
1 polymer ?
#
loop_
_entity_poly.entity_id
_entity_poly.type
_entity_poly.pdbx_seq_one_letter_code
_entity_poly.pdbx_strand_id
1 'polypeptide(L)'
;MTARGWHPGSWRDMPIRQVPDYPDQARLAEAEARLAQWPPLVFAGEARRLKAALAKAGQGQAFVLQGGDCAESFSDFTANIIRDTFRVLLQMAVVLTFGGGTPVVKLGRMAGQFAKPRSSDTETKDGVTLPSYRGDIINGPEFTPEARIPDPSRMDFAYMQSAGTLNLLRAFATGGYADLHQVHRWNLGFVARSPLADRYADLASRIDETLAFMQACGMSDLPQVRETDFYTSHEALLLPYEQALTRVDSTTGDHYACSAHFLWIGDRTRQPEGAHVEFMRGVRNPIGMKVGPSMDPDELVRLTEILNPENEMGRLTLISRMGADKVESKLPPLLRAVKRAGRNVVWLSDPMHGNTIAVGAYKTRPFDAVLTEVRRFFDAHAAEGTQPGGVHVEMTGQEVTECLGGAHRLSEADLALRYQTFCDPRLNAEQSLELAFLIAEGLKARRTAPAPAVRAAE
;
A
#
# COMPACT_ATOMS: atom_id res chain seq x y z
N MET A 1 26.65 -16.24 18.29
CA MET A 1 27.04 -15.51 17.06
C MET A 1 27.09 -14.04 17.43
N THR A 2 28.24 -13.39 17.26
CA THR A 2 28.35 -11.93 17.36
C THR A 2 27.36 -11.32 16.37
N ALA A 3 26.48 -10.43 16.84
CA ALA A 3 25.52 -9.75 15.97
C ALA A 3 26.31 -9.00 14.88
N ARG A 4 26.10 -9.36 13.61
CA ARG A 4 26.70 -8.65 12.47
C ARG A 4 26.19 -7.21 12.51
N GLY A 5 27.12 -6.25 12.54
CA GLY A 5 26.78 -4.83 12.54
C GLY A 5 25.99 -4.48 11.29
N TRP A 6 24.81 -3.90 11.45
CA TRP A 6 23.98 -3.48 10.32
C TRP A 6 24.58 -2.24 9.66
N HIS A 7 24.58 -2.21 8.35
CA HIS A 7 24.80 -1.01 7.53
C HIS A 7 23.97 -1.15 6.24
N PRO A 8 23.74 -0.06 5.47
CA PRO A 8 22.86 -0.10 4.30
C PRO A 8 23.22 -1.15 3.23
N GLY A 9 24.47 -1.62 3.20
CA GLY A 9 24.95 -2.65 2.26
C GLY A 9 25.01 -4.08 2.81
N SER A 10 24.70 -4.29 4.09
CA SER A 10 24.79 -5.61 4.76
C SER A 10 23.91 -6.70 4.11
N TRP A 11 22.86 -6.30 3.40
CA TRP A 11 21.99 -7.20 2.64
C TRP A 11 22.70 -7.92 1.50
N ARG A 12 23.79 -7.35 0.96
CA ARG A 12 24.55 -7.93 -0.17
C ARG A 12 25.22 -9.25 0.19
N ASP A 13 25.43 -9.47 1.47
CA ASP A 13 26.01 -10.69 2.01
C ASP A 13 24.95 -11.77 2.35
N MET A 14 23.68 -11.51 2.03
CA MET A 14 22.55 -12.39 2.33
C MET A 14 21.98 -13.00 1.03
N PRO A 15 21.37 -14.19 1.09
CA PRO A 15 20.61 -14.73 -0.03
C PRO A 15 19.50 -13.76 -0.48
N ILE A 16 19.43 -13.50 -1.79
CA ILE A 16 18.46 -12.59 -2.38
C ILE A 16 17.57 -13.29 -3.41
N ARG A 17 16.31 -12.85 -3.51
CA ARG A 17 15.34 -13.33 -4.52
C ARG A 17 14.77 -12.15 -5.29
N GLN A 18 14.25 -12.42 -6.49
CA GLN A 18 13.43 -11.47 -7.27
C GLN A 18 14.15 -10.21 -7.78
N VAL A 19 15.47 -10.11 -7.62
CA VAL A 19 16.30 -9.05 -8.21
C VAL A 19 16.77 -9.43 -9.62
N PRO A 20 16.95 -8.45 -10.53
CA PRO A 20 17.47 -8.72 -11.86
C PRO A 20 18.95 -9.10 -11.83
N ASP A 21 19.38 -9.83 -12.86
CA ASP A 21 20.79 -9.98 -13.20
C ASP A 21 21.16 -8.89 -14.22
N TYR A 22 21.87 -7.86 -13.77
CA TYR A 22 22.32 -6.77 -14.63
C TYR A 22 23.56 -7.22 -15.42
N PRO A 23 23.57 -7.08 -16.77
CA PRO A 23 24.69 -7.56 -17.58
C PRO A 23 25.99 -6.77 -17.37
N ASP A 24 25.90 -5.53 -16.88
CA ASP A 24 27.04 -4.66 -16.59
C ASP A 24 26.98 -4.16 -15.14
N GLN A 25 27.81 -4.78 -14.30
CA GLN A 25 27.90 -4.46 -12.87
C GLN A 25 28.59 -3.11 -12.61
N ALA A 26 29.46 -2.64 -13.51
CA ALA A 26 30.08 -1.32 -13.37
C ALA A 26 29.04 -0.21 -13.57
N ARG A 27 28.17 -0.35 -14.60
CA ARG A 27 27.06 0.57 -14.82
C ARG A 27 26.04 0.58 -13.68
N LEU A 28 25.81 -0.58 -13.04
CA LEU A 28 24.99 -0.65 -11.82
C LEU A 28 25.61 0.18 -10.69
N ALA A 29 26.90 -0.04 -10.40
CA ALA A 29 27.61 0.69 -9.36
C ALA A 29 27.64 2.21 -9.62
N GLU A 30 27.79 2.64 -10.87
CA GLU A 30 27.70 4.04 -11.27
C GLU A 30 26.31 4.65 -11.01
N ALA A 31 25.24 3.92 -11.32
CA ALA A 31 23.87 4.37 -11.05
C ALA A 31 23.61 4.50 -9.54
N GLU A 32 24.04 3.52 -8.74
CA GLU A 32 23.96 3.58 -7.28
C GLU A 32 24.73 4.79 -6.72
N ALA A 33 25.95 5.04 -7.22
CA ALA A 33 26.77 6.17 -6.78
C ALA A 33 26.12 7.53 -7.11
N ARG A 34 25.47 7.66 -8.28
CA ARG A 34 24.71 8.87 -8.64
C ARG A 34 23.52 9.07 -7.70
N LEU A 35 22.69 8.06 -7.53
CA LEU A 35 21.49 8.10 -6.67
C LEU A 35 21.84 8.42 -5.21
N ALA A 36 22.98 7.92 -4.72
CA ALA A 36 23.47 8.20 -3.37
C ALA A 36 23.76 9.69 -3.12
N GLN A 37 24.07 10.46 -4.16
CA GLN A 37 24.34 11.90 -4.07
C GLN A 37 23.09 12.78 -4.22
N TRP A 38 21.99 12.24 -4.76
CA TRP A 38 20.78 13.01 -5.03
C TRP A 38 19.98 13.29 -3.75
N PRO A 39 19.14 14.35 -3.72
CA PRO A 39 18.26 14.62 -2.59
C PRO A 39 17.38 13.41 -2.20
N PRO A 40 17.05 13.25 -0.91
CA PRO A 40 16.08 12.22 -0.50
C PRO A 40 14.68 12.58 -1.02
N LEU A 41 13.83 11.58 -1.27
CA LEU A 41 12.42 11.83 -1.62
C LEU A 41 11.61 12.24 -0.39
N VAL A 42 11.92 11.67 0.78
CA VAL A 42 11.22 11.95 2.04
C VAL A 42 12.17 12.33 3.16
N PHE A 43 11.70 13.14 4.10
CA PHE A 43 12.45 13.49 5.29
C PHE A 43 12.17 12.50 6.45
N ALA A 44 13.19 12.18 7.24
CA ALA A 44 13.11 11.19 8.33
C ALA A 44 12.03 11.54 9.37
N GLY A 45 11.82 12.82 9.66
CA GLY A 45 10.75 13.28 10.55
C GLY A 45 9.35 12.94 10.04
N GLU A 46 9.14 12.86 8.73
CA GLU A 46 7.85 12.47 8.14
C GLU A 46 7.58 10.98 8.35
N ALA A 47 8.61 10.13 8.19
CA ALA A 47 8.52 8.70 8.51
C ALA A 47 8.21 8.46 10.00
N ARG A 48 8.77 9.28 10.91
CA ARG A 48 8.40 9.23 12.34
C ARG A 48 6.95 9.61 12.60
N ARG A 49 6.43 10.66 11.94
CA ARG A 49 5.00 11.02 12.03
C ARG A 49 4.11 9.90 11.53
N LEU A 50 4.48 9.25 10.42
CA LEU A 50 3.77 8.08 9.92
C LEU A 50 3.80 6.92 10.93
N LYS A 51 4.95 6.61 11.53
CA LYS A 51 5.06 5.57 12.57
C LYS A 51 4.09 5.84 13.73
N ALA A 52 4.00 7.08 14.20
CA ALA A 52 3.05 7.48 15.24
C ALA A 52 1.58 7.36 14.79
N ALA A 53 1.27 7.70 13.54
CA ALA A 53 -0.07 7.54 12.98
C ALA A 53 -0.48 6.06 12.82
N LEU A 54 0.45 5.20 12.39
CA LEU A 54 0.27 3.75 12.34
C LEU A 54 0.09 3.17 13.74
N ALA A 55 0.79 3.70 14.74
CA ALA A 55 0.62 3.25 16.12
C ALA A 55 -0.81 3.47 16.63
N LYS A 56 -1.41 4.63 16.33
CA LYS A 56 -2.83 4.90 16.61
C LYS A 56 -3.75 3.89 15.92
N ALA A 57 -3.44 3.49 14.69
CA ALA A 57 -4.24 2.50 13.98
C ALA A 57 -4.15 1.10 14.61
N GLY A 58 -2.96 0.68 15.02
CA GLY A 58 -2.76 -0.57 15.78
C GLY A 58 -3.47 -0.59 17.13
N GLN A 59 -3.74 0.58 17.70
CA GLN A 59 -4.49 0.78 18.95
C GLN A 59 -6.01 0.99 18.73
N GLY A 60 -6.48 0.98 17.48
CA GLY A 60 -7.88 1.19 17.15
C GLY A 60 -8.37 2.63 17.25
N GLN A 61 -7.45 3.59 17.29
CA GLN A 61 -7.71 5.03 17.34
C GLN A 61 -7.62 5.71 15.96
N ALA A 62 -7.23 4.95 14.93
CA ALA A 62 -7.18 5.38 13.55
C ALA A 62 -7.39 4.16 12.62
N PHE A 63 -7.53 4.41 11.32
CA PHE A 63 -7.61 3.38 10.30
C PHE A 63 -6.65 3.71 9.16
N VAL A 64 -5.93 2.71 8.64
CA VAL A 64 -5.00 2.91 7.51
C VAL A 64 -5.73 2.62 6.20
N LEU A 65 -5.66 3.56 5.28
CA LEU A 65 -6.02 3.37 3.88
C LEU A 65 -4.72 3.45 3.06
N GLN A 66 -4.22 2.29 2.66
CA GLN A 66 -3.12 2.20 1.71
C GLN A 66 -3.64 1.83 0.31
N GLY A 67 -3.33 2.62 -0.71
CA GLY A 67 -3.82 2.34 -2.05
C GLY A 67 -3.10 3.07 -3.18
N GLY A 68 -3.23 2.55 -4.40
CA GLY A 68 -2.64 3.10 -5.62
C GLY A 68 -2.34 2.00 -6.62
N ASP A 69 -1.43 2.26 -7.55
CA ASP A 69 -1.15 1.33 -8.63
C ASP A 69 -0.53 0.00 -8.15
N CYS A 70 -0.77 -1.05 -8.94
CA CYS A 70 -0.06 -2.31 -8.78
C CYS A 70 1.44 -2.12 -9.07
N ALA A 71 1.74 -1.49 -10.20
CA ALA A 71 3.06 -1.02 -10.59
C ALA A 71 2.88 0.30 -11.35
N GLU A 72 3.61 1.33 -10.96
CA GLU A 72 3.68 2.58 -11.72
C GLU A 72 4.44 2.35 -13.03
N SER A 73 3.99 3.01 -14.11
CA SER A 73 4.61 2.97 -15.43
C SER A 73 5.25 4.32 -15.78
N PHE A 74 6.36 4.28 -16.50
CA PHE A 74 7.00 5.46 -17.07
C PHE A 74 6.12 6.11 -18.15
N SER A 75 5.30 5.33 -18.86
CA SER A 75 4.33 5.83 -19.84
C SER A 75 3.18 6.62 -19.19
N ASP A 76 2.89 6.33 -17.93
CA ASP A 76 1.72 6.85 -17.21
C ASP A 76 2.07 8.09 -16.37
N PHE A 77 3.24 8.69 -16.64
CA PHE A 77 3.72 9.86 -15.93
C PHE A 77 3.01 11.15 -16.38
N THR A 78 1.77 11.31 -15.95
CA THR A 78 0.98 12.52 -16.20
C THR A 78 0.33 13.05 -14.93
N ALA A 79 0.18 14.38 -14.85
CA ALA A 79 -0.47 15.02 -13.71
C ALA A 79 -1.91 14.54 -13.50
N ASN A 80 -2.63 14.20 -14.57
CA ASN A 80 -4.00 13.70 -14.49
C ASN A 80 -4.08 12.33 -13.81
N ILE A 81 -3.19 11.38 -14.17
CA ILE A 81 -3.17 10.04 -13.57
C ILE A 81 -2.83 10.13 -12.07
N ILE A 82 -1.85 10.95 -11.71
CA ILE A 82 -1.46 11.20 -10.32
C ILE A 82 -2.64 11.82 -9.55
N ARG A 83 -3.24 12.89 -10.10
CA ARG A 83 -4.38 13.59 -9.50
C ARG A 83 -5.56 12.67 -9.29
N ASP A 84 -5.93 11.88 -10.30
CA ASP A 84 -7.15 11.08 -10.25
C ASP A 84 -7.00 9.89 -9.28
N THR A 85 -5.81 9.30 -9.18
CA THR A 85 -5.51 8.29 -8.14
C THR A 85 -5.55 8.89 -6.74
N PHE A 86 -4.92 10.07 -6.55
CA PHE A 86 -4.97 10.81 -5.29
C PHE A 86 -6.40 11.18 -4.90
N ARG A 87 -7.21 11.62 -5.87
CA ARG A 87 -8.63 11.94 -5.69
C ARG A 87 -9.42 10.75 -5.16
N VAL A 88 -9.29 9.56 -5.77
CA VAL A 88 -10.02 8.38 -5.28
C VAL A 88 -9.57 8.00 -3.86
N LEU A 89 -8.28 8.12 -3.53
CA LEU A 89 -7.81 7.93 -2.15
C LEU A 89 -8.47 8.93 -1.17
N LEU A 90 -8.63 10.20 -1.54
CA LEU A 90 -9.33 11.19 -0.72
C LEU A 90 -10.83 10.85 -0.58
N GLN A 91 -11.50 10.44 -1.66
CA GLN A 91 -12.90 10.02 -1.63
C GLN A 91 -13.11 8.83 -0.69
N MET A 92 -12.28 7.81 -0.79
CA MET A 92 -12.33 6.67 0.14
C MET A 92 -12.05 7.12 1.57
N ALA A 93 -11.01 7.94 1.79
CA ALA A 93 -10.64 8.40 3.11
C ALA A 93 -11.74 9.22 3.79
N VAL A 94 -12.45 10.09 3.06
CA VAL A 94 -13.53 10.89 3.64
C VAL A 94 -14.75 10.02 3.97
N VAL A 95 -15.09 9.05 3.12
CA VAL A 95 -16.15 8.05 3.39
C VAL A 95 -15.84 7.25 4.65
N LEU A 96 -14.61 6.77 4.79
CA LEU A 96 -14.14 6.03 5.96
C LEU A 96 -14.13 6.90 7.22
N THR A 97 -13.68 8.16 7.11
CA THR A 97 -13.60 9.09 8.24
C THR A 97 -14.99 9.45 8.75
N PHE A 98 -15.89 9.86 7.86
CA PHE A 98 -17.24 10.29 8.22
C PHE A 98 -18.12 9.10 8.61
N GLY A 99 -18.12 8.03 7.81
CA GLY A 99 -18.96 6.86 8.04
C GLY A 99 -18.47 5.99 9.21
N GLY A 100 -17.15 5.80 9.34
CA GLY A 100 -16.54 5.02 10.41
C GLY A 100 -16.33 5.81 11.72
N GLY A 101 -16.25 7.14 11.65
CA GLY A 101 -16.02 8.00 12.80
C GLY A 101 -14.61 7.86 13.40
N THR A 102 -13.61 7.57 12.56
CA THR A 102 -12.21 7.36 12.97
C THR A 102 -11.26 8.12 12.04
N PRO A 103 -10.14 8.67 12.53
CA PRO A 103 -9.10 9.25 11.68
C PRO A 103 -8.56 8.23 10.67
N VAL A 104 -8.31 8.67 9.43
CA VAL A 104 -7.75 7.81 8.37
C VAL A 104 -6.32 8.24 8.01
N VAL A 105 -5.37 7.32 8.15
CA VAL A 105 -3.98 7.46 7.68
C VAL A 105 -3.93 7.10 6.20
N LYS A 106 -3.58 8.07 5.34
CA LYS A 106 -3.59 7.93 3.88
C LYS A 106 -2.19 7.60 3.37
N LEU A 107 -2.04 6.45 2.72
CA LEU A 107 -0.75 5.95 2.27
C LEU A 107 -0.83 5.55 0.79
N GLY A 108 -0.23 6.34 -0.09
CA GLY A 108 -0.19 6.08 -1.53
C GLY A 108 0.79 4.97 -1.89
N ARG A 109 0.38 4.03 -2.74
CA ARG A 109 1.29 3.19 -3.55
C ARG A 109 1.71 4.00 -4.78
N MET A 110 2.51 5.04 -4.54
CA MET A 110 2.82 6.09 -5.51
C MET A 110 4.23 6.64 -5.25
N ALA A 111 4.85 7.20 -6.28
CA ALA A 111 6.19 7.78 -6.25
C ALA A 111 7.29 6.78 -5.84
N GLY A 112 7.24 5.56 -6.37
CA GLY A 112 8.30 4.56 -6.14
C GLY A 112 7.92 3.11 -6.45
N GLN A 113 6.65 2.83 -6.74
CA GLN A 113 6.11 1.48 -6.92
C GLN A 113 6.38 0.93 -8.33
N PHE A 114 7.63 0.99 -8.78
CA PHE A 114 8.02 0.60 -10.15
C PHE A 114 8.48 -0.84 -10.28
N ALA A 115 8.91 -1.49 -9.20
CA ALA A 115 9.43 -2.86 -9.25
C ALA A 115 8.34 -3.89 -8.90
N LYS A 116 8.32 -5.04 -9.60
CA LYS A 116 7.35 -6.12 -9.38
C LYS A 116 8.04 -7.49 -9.31
N PRO A 117 7.74 -8.32 -8.28
CA PRO A 117 8.21 -9.68 -8.24
C PRO A 117 7.41 -10.56 -9.23
N ARG A 118 8.05 -11.58 -9.78
CA ARG A 118 7.47 -12.48 -10.79
C ARG A 118 7.48 -13.92 -10.30
N SER A 119 6.43 -14.68 -10.68
CA SER A 119 6.36 -16.12 -10.39
C SER A 119 7.30 -16.95 -11.27
N SER A 120 7.74 -16.40 -12.41
CA SER A 120 8.68 -17.03 -13.35
C SER A 120 9.68 -15.98 -13.82
N ASP A 121 10.93 -16.39 -13.99
CA ASP A 121 12.00 -15.52 -14.49
C ASP A 121 11.86 -15.25 -16.00
N THR A 122 11.10 -16.08 -16.71
CA THR A 122 10.83 -15.96 -18.14
C THR A 122 9.34 -15.93 -18.47
N GLU A 123 9.02 -15.36 -19.63
CA GLU A 123 7.70 -15.29 -20.24
C GLU A 123 7.80 -15.80 -21.68
N THR A 124 6.87 -16.67 -22.09
CA THR A 124 6.79 -17.23 -23.44
C THR A 124 5.53 -16.74 -24.14
N LYS A 125 5.68 -16.18 -25.34
CA LYS A 125 4.58 -15.79 -26.24
C LYS A 125 4.91 -16.25 -27.64
N ASP A 126 3.95 -16.90 -28.32
CA ASP A 126 4.08 -17.37 -29.70
C ASP A 126 5.37 -18.16 -29.98
N GLY A 127 5.80 -18.99 -29.02
CA GLY A 127 7.00 -19.83 -29.11
C GLY A 127 8.33 -19.13 -28.78
N VAL A 128 8.33 -17.81 -28.59
CA VAL A 128 9.52 -17.04 -28.18
C VAL A 128 9.53 -16.89 -26.66
N THR A 129 10.68 -17.13 -26.02
CA THR A 129 10.86 -17.02 -24.56
C THR A 129 11.85 -15.92 -24.23
N LEU A 130 11.44 -14.95 -23.42
CA LEU A 130 12.24 -13.79 -22.98
C LEU A 130 12.23 -13.66 -21.46
N PRO A 131 13.16 -12.91 -20.85
CA PRO A 131 13.06 -12.53 -19.44
C PRO A 131 11.71 -11.87 -19.15
N SER A 132 11.13 -12.17 -17.99
CA SER A 132 9.90 -11.54 -17.53
C SER A 132 10.10 -10.04 -17.33
N TYR A 133 9.10 -9.25 -17.71
CA TYR A 133 9.00 -7.85 -17.28
C TYR A 133 8.96 -7.76 -15.74
N ARG A 134 9.85 -6.99 -15.12
CA ARG A 134 9.94 -6.86 -13.64
C ARG A 134 9.57 -5.46 -13.16
N GLY A 135 8.93 -4.67 -14.02
CA GLY A 135 8.61 -3.29 -13.73
C GLY A 135 9.62 -2.32 -14.33
N ASP A 136 9.18 -1.09 -14.57
CA ASP A 136 9.88 -0.13 -15.43
C ASP A 136 11.24 0.33 -14.90
N ILE A 137 11.46 0.24 -13.58
CA ILE A 137 12.76 0.50 -12.94
C ILE A 137 13.82 -0.56 -13.28
N ILE A 138 13.41 -1.72 -13.80
CA ILE A 138 14.31 -2.83 -14.15
C ILE A 138 14.41 -2.97 -15.67
N ASN A 139 13.30 -3.20 -16.36
CA ASN A 139 13.25 -3.45 -17.81
C ASN A 139 11.91 -2.96 -18.42
N GLY A 140 11.78 -2.99 -19.74
CA GLY A 140 10.59 -2.51 -20.46
C GLY A 140 9.47 -3.56 -20.59
N PRO A 141 8.20 -3.13 -20.69
CA PRO A 141 7.05 -4.03 -20.82
C PRO A 141 7.00 -4.74 -22.19
N GLU A 142 7.57 -4.14 -23.24
CA GLU A 142 7.57 -4.66 -24.60
C GLU A 142 8.16 -6.08 -24.67
N PHE A 143 7.54 -6.96 -25.46
CA PHE A 143 7.99 -8.34 -25.60
C PHE A 143 9.07 -8.45 -26.69
N THR A 144 10.20 -7.76 -26.49
CA THR A 144 11.37 -7.83 -27.36
C THR A 144 12.63 -8.15 -26.56
N PRO A 145 13.64 -8.83 -27.14
CA PRO A 145 14.90 -9.12 -26.43
C PRO A 145 15.53 -7.87 -25.81
N GLU A 146 15.55 -6.75 -26.54
CA GLU A 146 16.20 -5.51 -26.13
C GLU A 146 15.47 -4.87 -24.93
N ALA A 147 14.13 -4.82 -24.98
CA ALA A 147 13.33 -4.23 -23.91
C ALA A 147 13.44 -5.02 -22.61
N ARG A 148 13.66 -6.35 -22.69
CA ARG A 148 13.69 -7.24 -21.53
C ARG A 148 15.03 -7.30 -20.81
N ILE A 149 16.10 -6.74 -21.38
CA ILE A 149 17.41 -6.63 -20.72
C ILE A 149 17.31 -5.62 -19.56
N PRO A 150 17.70 -6.00 -18.33
CA PRO A 150 17.78 -5.06 -17.21
C PRO A 150 18.74 -3.90 -17.48
N ASP A 151 18.29 -2.67 -17.27
CA ASP A 151 19.09 -1.46 -17.49
C ASP A 151 19.16 -0.60 -16.20
N PRO A 152 20.34 -0.45 -15.58
CA PRO A 152 20.50 0.38 -14.37
C PRO A 152 20.10 1.84 -14.56
N SER A 153 20.15 2.37 -15.80
CA SER A 153 19.76 3.76 -16.08
C SER A 153 18.28 4.04 -15.82
N ARG A 154 17.44 3.00 -15.78
CA ARG A 154 16.02 3.10 -15.42
C ARG A 154 15.81 3.53 -13.97
N MET A 155 16.78 3.27 -13.08
CA MET A 155 16.70 3.75 -11.69
C MET A 155 16.78 5.28 -11.61
N ASP A 156 17.56 5.92 -12.49
CA ASP A 156 17.67 7.37 -12.58
C ASP A 156 16.31 7.98 -12.96
N PHE A 157 15.65 7.42 -13.97
CA PHE A 157 14.33 7.88 -14.38
C PHE A 157 13.26 7.59 -13.33
N ALA A 158 13.28 6.42 -12.70
CA ALA A 158 12.37 6.08 -11.60
C ALA A 158 12.47 7.09 -10.45
N TYR A 159 13.68 7.51 -10.07
CA TYR A 159 13.87 8.57 -9.09
C TYR A 159 13.26 9.90 -9.55
N MET A 160 13.51 10.32 -10.80
CA MET A 160 13.00 11.60 -11.32
C MET A 160 11.47 11.62 -11.37
N GLN A 161 10.84 10.53 -11.82
CA GLN A 161 9.39 10.37 -11.81
C GLN A 161 8.84 10.33 -10.39
N SER A 162 9.52 9.66 -9.45
CA SER A 162 9.14 9.65 -8.03
C SER A 162 9.16 11.06 -7.44
N ALA A 163 10.23 11.82 -7.69
CA ALA A 163 10.38 13.19 -7.22
C ALA A 163 9.29 14.11 -7.78
N GLY A 164 9.03 14.04 -9.09
CA GLY A 164 7.97 14.83 -9.74
C GLY A 164 6.58 14.46 -9.22
N THR A 165 6.31 13.17 -9.05
CA THR A 165 5.03 12.66 -8.52
C THR A 165 4.82 13.10 -7.08
N LEU A 166 5.81 12.92 -6.21
CA LEU A 166 5.72 13.31 -4.80
C LEU A 166 5.60 14.82 -4.63
N ASN A 167 6.31 15.62 -5.43
CA ASN A 167 6.15 17.08 -5.43
C ASN A 167 4.70 17.48 -5.74
N LEU A 168 4.09 16.89 -6.77
CA LEU A 168 2.70 17.15 -7.13
C LEU A 168 1.72 16.68 -6.03
N LEU A 169 1.96 15.51 -5.45
CA LEU A 169 1.16 15.00 -4.33
C LEU A 169 1.21 15.93 -3.11
N ARG A 170 2.39 16.46 -2.76
CA ARG A 170 2.54 17.46 -1.68
C ARG A 170 1.74 18.72 -2.00
N ALA A 171 1.84 19.22 -3.23
CA ALA A 171 1.06 20.37 -3.67
C ALA A 171 -0.46 20.14 -3.60
N PHE A 172 -0.96 18.94 -3.91
CA PHE A 172 -2.38 18.62 -3.75
C PHE A 172 -2.79 18.47 -2.27
N ALA A 173 -1.93 17.87 -1.45
CA ALA A 173 -2.20 17.58 -0.05
C ALA A 173 -2.30 18.85 0.82
N THR A 174 -1.51 19.89 0.52
CA THR A 174 -1.49 21.14 1.30
C THR A 174 -1.95 22.38 0.53
N GLY A 175 -2.01 22.34 -0.81
CA GLY A 175 -2.36 23.48 -1.67
C GLY A 175 -3.87 23.67 -1.90
N GLY A 176 -4.73 23.10 -1.05
CA GLY A 176 -6.19 23.26 -1.10
C GLY A 176 -6.96 22.26 -1.95
N TYR A 177 -6.29 21.35 -2.67
CA TYR A 177 -7.00 20.28 -3.39
C TYR A 177 -7.65 19.27 -2.43
N ALA A 178 -6.98 19.00 -1.30
CA ALA A 178 -7.46 18.11 -0.23
C ALA A 178 -8.43 18.78 0.77
N ASP A 179 -8.84 20.03 0.52
CA ASP A 179 -9.78 20.75 1.37
C ASP A 179 -11.15 20.06 1.36
N LEU A 180 -11.72 19.78 2.54
CA LEU A 180 -13.01 19.12 2.68
C LEU A 180 -14.17 19.92 2.03
N HIS A 181 -14.05 21.23 1.85
CA HIS A 181 -15.03 22.02 1.07
C HIS A 181 -15.04 21.66 -0.43
N GLN A 182 -14.02 20.93 -0.91
CA GLN A 182 -13.91 20.45 -2.28
C GLN A 182 -14.46 19.03 -2.45
N VAL A 183 -15.08 18.42 -1.43
CA VAL A 183 -15.50 17.00 -1.44
C VAL A 183 -16.39 16.65 -2.63
N HIS A 184 -17.26 17.57 -3.07
CA HIS A 184 -18.09 17.40 -4.28
C HIS A 184 -17.27 17.39 -5.57
N ARG A 185 -16.18 18.18 -5.63
CA ARG A 185 -15.29 18.25 -6.81
C ARG A 185 -14.42 17.02 -6.98
N TRP A 186 -14.32 16.18 -5.96
CA TRP A 186 -13.66 14.89 -6.07
C TRP A 186 -14.53 13.85 -6.78
N ASN A 187 -15.81 14.13 -7.04
CA ASN A 187 -16.64 13.20 -7.78
C ASN A 187 -16.19 13.13 -9.25
N LEU A 188 -15.57 12.01 -9.64
CA LEU A 188 -15.20 11.76 -11.03
C LEU A 188 -16.47 11.68 -11.89
N GLY A 189 -16.42 12.23 -13.11
CA GLY A 189 -17.61 12.34 -13.97
C GLY A 189 -18.30 11.00 -14.27
N PHE A 190 -17.56 9.88 -14.22
CA PHE A 190 -18.15 8.56 -14.37
C PHE A 190 -18.76 8.01 -13.07
N VAL A 191 -18.20 8.35 -11.90
CA VAL A 191 -18.78 7.99 -10.58
C VAL A 191 -20.14 8.66 -10.38
N ALA A 192 -20.35 9.84 -10.97
CA ALA A 192 -21.67 10.49 -11.00
C ALA A 192 -22.75 9.68 -11.73
N ARG A 193 -22.38 8.69 -12.55
CA ARG A 193 -23.29 7.76 -13.25
C ARG A 193 -23.45 6.43 -12.51
N SER A 194 -22.79 6.26 -11.37
CA SER A 194 -22.82 5.05 -10.56
C SER A 194 -24.10 4.95 -9.74
N PRO A 195 -24.64 3.74 -9.47
CA PRO A 195 -25.67 3.54 -8.46
C PRO A 195 -25.29 4.05 -7.06
N LEU A 196 -24.00 4.27 -6.81
CA LEU A 196 -23.47 4.81 -5.55
C LEU A 196 -23.41 6.35 -5.50
N ALA A 197 -23.71 7.03 -6.61
CA ALA A 197 -23.63 8.48 -6.71
C ALA A 197 -24.48 9.17 -5.64
N ASP A 198 -25.72 8.71 -5.44
CA ASP A 198 -26.65 9.27 -4.45
C ASP A 198 -26.13 9.11 -3.01
N ARG A 199 -25.54 7.96 -2.68
CA ARG A 199 -24.92 7.73 -1.36
C ARG A 199 -23.76 8.67 -1.11
N TYR A 200 -22.92 8.90 -2.13
CA TYR A 200 -21.80 9.82 -2.01
C TYR A 200 -22.27 11.28 -1.93
N ALA A 201 -23.29 11.66 -2.71
CA ALA A 201 -23.87 12.99 -2.67
C ALA A 201 -24.49 13.32 -1.30
N ASP A 202 -25.24 12.38 -0.71
CA ASP A 202 -25.76 12.52 0.67
C ASP A 202 -24.63 12.68 1.69
N LEU A 203 -23.57 11.87 1.59
CA LEU A 203 -22.40 11.99 2.48
C LEU A 203 -21.72 13.35 2.32
N ALA A 204 -21.51 13.82 1.09
CA ALA A 204 -20.91 15.11 0.81
C ALA A 204 -21.77 16.27 1.34
N SER A 205 -23.09 16.22 1.18
CA SER A 205 -24.03 17.21 1.75
C SER A 205 -23.93 17.28 3.27
N ARG A 206 -23.83 16.14 3.95
CA ARG A 206 -23.68 16.11 5.42
C ARG A 206 -22.34 16.66 5.89
N ILE A 207 -21.28 16.52 5.09
CA ILE A 207 -19.99 17.14 5.37
C ILE A 207 -20.13 18.66 5.27
N ASP A 208 -20.79 19.18 4.23
CA ASP A 208 -21.03 20.62 4.10
C ASP A 208 -21.81 21.16 5.30
N GLU A 209 -22.88 20.48 5.71
CA GLU A 209 -23.65 20.83 6.91
C GLU A 209 -22.79 20.83 8.18
N THR A 210 -21.90 19.84 8.31
CA THR A 210 -20.97 19.74 9.45
C THR A 210 -19.97 20.90 9.46
N LEU A 211 -19.40 21.24 8.32
CA LEU A 211 -18.45 22.36 8.19
C LEU A 211 -19.14 23.71 8.46
N ALA A 212 -20.36 23.90 7.93
CA ALA A 212 -21.19 25.07 8.21
C ALA A 212 -21.53 25.18 9.71
N PHE A 213 -21.85 24.06 10.37
CA PHE A 213 -22.06 24.02 11.81
C PHE A 213 -20.79 24.40 12.60
N MET A 214 -19.65 23.82 12.26
CA MET A 214 -18.36 24.16 12.88
C MET A 214 -18.06 25.66 12.75
N GLN A 215 -18.27 26.22 11.56
CA GLN A 215 -18.14 27.65 11.31
C GLN A 215 -19.10 28.48 12.18
N ALA A 216 -20.37 28.08 12.29
CA ALA A 216 -21.36 28.75 13.14
C ALA A 216 -21.00 28.69 14.63
N CYS A 217 -20.28 27.66 15.08
CA CYS A 217 -19.71 27.55 16.43
C CYS A 217 -18.41 28.35 16.62
N GLY A 218 -17.94 29.11 15.64
CA GLY A 218 -16.70 29.89 15.71
C GLY A 218 -15.43 29.08 15.42
N MET A 219 -15.55 27.84 14.94
CA MET A 219 -14.43 27.03 14.46
C MET A 219 -14.25 27.25 12.95
N SER A 220 -13.66 28.38 12.59
CA SER A 220 -13.35 28.75 11.20
C SER A 220 -11.86 28.61 10.89
N ASP A 221 -11.52 28.40 9.61
CA ASP A 221 -10.13 28.49 9.11
C ASP A 221 -9.14 27.49 9.72
N LEU A 222 -9.61 26.28 10.03
CA LEU A 222 -8.78 25.22 10.60
C LEU A 222 -7.90 24.57 9.51
N PRO A 223 -6.55 24.58 9.64
CA PRO A 223 -5.67 23.90 8.69
C PRO A 223 -5.99 22.42 8.51
N GLN A 224 -6.49 21.75 9.57
CA GLN A 224 -6.88 20.34 9.56
C GLN A 224 -8.07 20.03 8.64
N VAL A 225 -8.83 21.05 8.24
CA VAL A 225 -9.95 20.92 7.27
C VAL A 225 -9.46 21.14 5.84
N ARG A 226 -8.44 21.99 5.66
CA ARG A 226 -7.92 22.41 4.34
C ARG A 226 -6.81 21.52 3.80
N GLU A 227 -6.06 20.92 4.71
CA GLU A 227 -4.85 20.16 4.40
C GLU A 227 -4.98 18.74 4.93
N THR A 228 -4.20 17.84 4.36
CA THR A 228 -4.15 16.47 4.84
C THR A 228 -2.74 15.90 4.72
N ASP A 229 -2.33 15.13 5.72
CA ASP A 229 -1.11 14.33 5.58
C ASP A 229 -1.32 13.23 4.54
N PHE A 230 -0.40 13.15 3.57
CA PHE A 230 -0.34 12.08 2.59
C PHE A 230 1.07 11.49 2.56
N TYR A 231 1.14 10.18 2.69
CA TYR A 231 2.40 9.45 2.73
C TYR A 231 2.55 8.58 1.49
N THR A 232 3.78 8.25 1.12
CA THR A 232 4.10 7.37 -0.02
C THR A 232 4.68 6.04 0.45
N SER A 233 4.48 5.01 -0.37
CA SER A 233 4.93 3.67 -0.08
C SER A 233 5.16 2.84 -1.34
N HIS A 234 6.11 1.90 -1.24
CA HIS A 234 6.34 0.88 -2.25
C HIS A 234 6.97 -0.38 -1.66
N GLU A 235 6.99 -1.46 -2.45
CA GLU A 235 7.72 -2.67 -2.11
C GLU A 235 9.21 -2.40 -2.20
N ALA A 236 9.96 -2.59 -1.12
CA ALA A 236 11.42 -2.49 -1.11
C ALA A 236 12.03 -3.70 -1.82
N LEU A 237 11.84 -3.81 -3.13
CA LEU A 237 12.22 -4.99 -3.93
C LEU A 237 13.63 -4.87 -4.50
N LEU A 238 13.93 -3.73 -5.15
CA LEU A 238 15.19 -3.47 -5.83
C LEU A 238 16.19 -2.83 -4.85
N LEU A 239 16.84 -3.68 -4.04
CA LEU A 239 17.71 -3.20 -2.95
C LEU A 239 18.89 -2.29 -3.36
N PRO A 240 19.47 -2.36 -4.58
CA PRO A 240 20.38 -1.32 -5.06
C PRO A 240 19.81 0.10 -5.00
N TYR A 241 18.54 0.26 -5.42
CA TYR A 241 17.83 1.53 -5.39
C TYR A 241 17.55 1.99 -3.95
N GLU A 242 17.07 1.08 -3.10
CA GLU A 242 16.76 1.38 -1.70
C GLU A 242 18.02 1.73 -0.89
N GLN A 243 19.11 1.00 -1.12
CA GLN A 243 20.42 1.28 -0.50
C GLN A 243 20.90 2.68 -0.89
N ALA A 244 20.87 3.02 -2.18
CA ALA A 244 21.35 4.32 -2.65
C ALA A 244 20.54 5.50 -2.07
N LEU A 245 19.24 5.31 -1.83
CA LEU A 245 18.38 6.32 -1.22
C LEU A 245 18.31 6.25 0.30
N THR A 246 19.13 5.42 0.95
CA THR A 246 19.22 5.37 2.42
C THR A 246 20.12 6.48 2.96
N ARG A 247 19.64 7.23 3.95
CA ARG A 247 20.34 8.37 4.55
C ARG A 247 20.41 8.25 6.06
N VAL A 248 21.43 8.89 6.63
CA VAL A 248 21.54 9.10 8.06
C VAL A 248 20.74 10.36 8.42
N ASP A 249 19.81 10.24 9.35
CA ASP A 249 19.10 11.40 9.91
C ASP A 249 20.07 12.24 10.74
N SER A 250 20.22 13.51 10.39
CA SER A 250 21.10 14.44 11.11
C SER A 250 20.67 14.68 12.55
N THR A 251 19.42 14.40 12.91
CA THR A 251 18.91 14.62 14.27
C THR A 251 19.11 13.45 15.22
N THR A 252 19.11 12.21 14.72
CA THR A 252 19.20 11.01 15.58
C THR A 252 20.41 10.13 15.29
N GLY A 253 21.04 10.28 14.11
CA GLY A 253 22.09 9.37 13.63
C GLY A 253 21.55 8.03 13.09
N ASP A 254 20.24 7.84 13.06
CA ASP A 254 19.62 6.62 12.53
C ASP A 254 19.58 6.60 11.00
N HIS A 255 19.54 5.41 10.42
CA HIS A 255 19.34 5.22 8.99
C HIS A 255 17.86 5.17 8.61
N TYR A 256 17.47 5.91 7.57
CA TYR A 256 16.15 5.84 6.94
C TYR A 256 16.32 5.59 5.45
N ALA A 257 15.55 4.65 4.90
CA ALA A 257 15.40 4.51 3.46
C ALA A 257 14.49 5.64 2.98
N CYS A 258 15.10 6.70 2.45
CA CYS A 258 14.41 7.94 2.09
C CYS A 258 13.80 7.92 0.69
N SER A 259 13.64 6.74 0.10
CA SER A 259 12.89 6.51 -1.15
C SER A 259 11.38 6.66 -0.93
N ALA A 260 10.86 6.31 0.25
CA ALA A 260 9.45 6.50 0.63
C ALA A 260 9.27 6.57 2.14
N HIS A 261 8.08 7.00 2.57
CA HIS A 261 7.74 7.09 3.99
C HIS A 261 7.60 5.70 4.63
N PHE A 262 7.01 4.76 3.90
CA PHE A 262 6.76 3.39 4.32
C PHE A 262 7.19 2.42 3.24
N LEU A 263 7.89 1.35 3.62
CA LEU A 263 8.34 0.32 2.70
C LEU A 263 7.80 -1.03 3.15
N TRP A 264 7.49 -1.94 2.23
CA TRP A 264 7.12 -3.31 2.62
C TRP A 264 7.97 -4.39 1.95
N ILE A 265 8.05 -5.53 2.62
CA ILE A 265 8.62 -6.78 2.10
C ILE A 265 7.49 -7.61 1.48
N GLY A 266 7.68 -8.05 0.24
CA GLY A 266 6.73 -8.90 -0.48
C GLY A 266 6.68 -10.33 0.04
N ASP A 267 5.61 -11.05 -0.29
CA ASP A 267 5.40 -12.44 0.17
C ASP A 267 6.44 -13.42 -0.41
N ARG A 268 7.11 -13.04 -1.51
CA ARG A 268 8.17 -13.82 -2.16
C ARG A 268 9.58 -13.51 -1.65
N THR A 269 9.74 -12.45 -0.86
CA THR A 269 11.06 -11.90 -0.44
C THR A 269 11.22 -11.82 1.08
N ARG A 270 10.25 -12.33 1.85
CA ARG A 270 10.23 -12.30 3.32
C ARG A 270 10.99 -13.45 4.02
N GLN A 271 12.02 -14.00 3.40
CA GLN A 271 12.81 -15.07 4.03
C GLN A 271 13.54 -14.51 5.26
N PRO A 272 13.46 -15.12 6.45
CA PRO A 272 14.05 -14.56 7.68
C PRO A 272 15.55 -14.26 7.59
N GLU A 273 16.29 -15.03 6.81
CA GLU A 273 17.74 -14.87 6.58
C GLU A 273 18.06 -14.24 5.22
N GLY A 274 17.04 -13.69 4.55
CA GLY A 274 17.16 -13.08 3.23
C GLY A 274 17.54 -11.61 3.25
N ALA A 275 18.07 -11.14 2.11
CA ALA A 275 18.54 -9.77 1.91
C ALA A 275 17.49 -8.70 2.24
N HIS A 276 16.22 -8.90 1.85
CA HIS A 276 15.15 -7.93 2.09
C HIS A 276 14.83 -7.76 3.57
N VAL A 277 14.83 -8.85 4.34
CA VAL A 277 14.64 -8.80 5.80
C VAL A 277 15.86 -8.12 6.45
N GLU A 278 17.08 -8.43 6.02
CA GLU A 278 18.29 -7.78 6.56
C GLU A 278 18.31 -6.27 6.27
N PHE A 279 17.98 -5.84 5.06
CA PHE A 279 17.89 -4.42 4.73
C PHE A 279 16.87 -3.71 5.62
N MET A 280 15.66 -4.26 5.72
CA MET A 280 14.54 -3.65 6.42
C MET A 280 14.69 -3.70 7.96
N ARG A 281 15.49 -4.61 8.49
CA ARG A 281 15.80 -4.72 9.93
C ARG A 281 16.41 -3.44 10.49
N GLY A 282 17.29 -2.75 9.75
CA GLY A 282 18.06 -1.64 10.28
C GLY A 282 17.63 -0.23 9.86
N VAL A 283 16.78 -0.08 8.83
CA VAL A 283 16.17 1.23 8.52
C VAL A 283 15.12 1.57 9.58
N ARG A 284 14.91 2.85 9.91
CA ARG A 284 13.97 3.30 10.97
C ARG A 284 12.60 3.74 10.47
N ASN A 285 12.33 3.64 9.17
CA ASN A 285 10.99 3.83 8.60
C ASN A 285 9.97 2.90 9.30
N PRO A 286 8.69 3.26 9.41
CA PRO A 286 7.68 2.23 9.59
C PRO A 286 7.69 1.30 8.38
N ILE A 287 7.58 -0.02 8.61
CA ILE A 287 7.72 -1.03 7.58
C ILE A 287 6.55 -2.01 7.56
N GLY A 288 6.31 -2.59 6.39
CA GLY A 288 5.30 -3.62 6.17
C GLY A 288 5.90 -4.97 5.79
N MET A 289 5.12 -6.02 5.97
CA MET A 289 5.43 -7.35 5.42
C MET A 289 4.15 -8.02 4.95
N LYS A 290 4.13 -8.51 3.71
CA LYS A 290 3.01 -9.32 3.21
C LYS A 290 2.97 -10.66 3.94
N VAL A 291 1.76 -11.07 4.33
CA VAL A 291 1.49 -12.33 5.03
C VAL A 291 0.50 -13.14 4.21
N GLY A 292 1.02 -14.06 3.40
CA GLY A 292 0.22 -14.97 2.59
C GLY A 292 -0.21 -16.26 3.32
N PRO A 293 -0.99 -17.11 2.65
CA PRO A 293 -1.55 -18.35 3.22
C PRO A 293 -0.49 -19.44 3.51
N SER A 294 0.74 -19.26 3.07
CA SER A 294 1.89 -20.12 3.37
C SER A 294 2.61 -19.73 4.67
N MET A 295 2.25 -18.62 5.31
CA MET A 295 2.90 -18.16 6.53
C MET A 295 2.68 -19.16 7.67
N ASP A 296 3.78 -19.59 8.28
CA ASP A 296 3.76 -20.36 9.51
C ASP A 296 3.68 -19.43 10.74
N PRO A 297 2.91 -19.76 11.79
CA PRO A 297 2.78 -18.92 12.98
C PRO A 297 4.10 -18.67 13.72
N ASP A 298 4.98 -19.66 13.83
CA ASP A 298 6.25 -19.51 14.56
C ASP A 298 7.27 -18.73 13.72
N GLU A 299 7.30 -18.96 12.40
CA GLU A 299 8.07 -18.12 11.47
C GLU A 299 7.62 -16.65 11.54
N LEU A 300 6.30 -16.40 11.59
CA LEU A 300 5.76 -15.05 11.71
C LEU A 300 6.25 -14.36 12.99
N VAL A 301 6.20 -15.04 14.13
CA VAL A 301 6.68 -14.49 15.41
C VAL A 301 8.18 -14.15 15.30
N ARG A 302 9.01 -15.07 14.78
CA ARG A 302 10.45 -14.82 14.54
C ARG A 302 10.67 -13.59 13.66
N LEU A 303 9.91 -13.43 12.57
CA LEU A 303 10.00 -12.26 11.69
C LEU A 303 9.63 -10.97 12.43
N THR A 304 8.64 -11.00 13.33
CA THR A 304 8.30 -9.82 14.14
C THR A 304 9.41 -9.43 15.12
N GLU A 305 10.19 -10.39 15.62
CA GLU A 305 11.33 -10.14 16.51
C GLU A 305 12.50 -9.51 15.75
N ILE A 306 12.74 -9.97 14.51
CA ILE A 306 13.79 -9.42 13.64
C ILE A 306 13.46 -7.99 13.20
N LEU A 307 12.22 -7.75 12.76
CA LEU A 307 11.82 -6.49 12.12
C LEU A 307 11.35 -5.41 13.11
N ASN A 308 10.97 -5.80 14.32
CA ASN A 308 10.52 -4.92 15.40
C ASN A 308 11.15 -5.31 16.76
N PRO A 309 12.48 -5.32 16.90
CA PRO A 309 13.14 -5.84 18.11
C PRO A 309 12.75 -5.09 19.38
N GLU A 310 12.50 -3.77 19.28
CA GLU A 310 12.07 -2.90 20.39
C GLU A 310 10.57 -3.01 20.72
N ASN A 311 9.83 -3.85 19.97
CA ASN A 311 8.39 -4.08 20.12
C ASN A 311 7.54 -2.79 20.09
N GLU A 312 7.93 -1.83 19.25
CA GLU A 312 7.25 -0.53 19.11
C GLU A 312 5.95 -0.69 18.30
N MET A 313 4.82 -0.20 18.83
CA MET A 313 3.58 -0.15 18.05
C MET A 313 3.73 0.86 16.89
N GLY A 314 3.25 0.50 15.70
CA GLY A 314 3.38 1.31 14.48
C GLY A 314 4.69 1.09 13.70
N ARG A 315 5.68 0.37 14.26
CA ARG A 315 6.92 0.02 13.55
C ARG A 315 6.69 -1.02 12.45
N LEU A 316 6.02 -2.12 12.78
CA LEU A 316 5.77 -3.23 11.87
C LEU A 316 4.29 -3.39 11.57
N THR A 317 3.97 -3.44 10.28
CA THR A 317 2.63 -3.68 9.75
C THR A 317 2.58 -5.03 9.05
N LEU A 318 1.73 -5.93 9.52
CA LEU A 318 1.47 -7.23 8.88
C LEU A 318 0.30 -7.10 7.90
N ILE A 319 0.57 -7.33 6.62
CA ILE A 319 -0.38 -7.11 5.53
C ILE A 319 -0.91 -8.48 5.06
N SER A 320 -2.03 -8.91 5.64
CA SER A 320 -2.67 -10.21 5.38
C SER A 320 -3.29 -10.26 3.99
N ARG A 321 -2.90 -11.26 3.19
CA ARG A 321 -3.45 -11.52 1.85
C ARG A 321 -3.73 -13.01 1.68
N MET A 322 -4.77 -13.50 2.32
CA MET A 322 -5.07 -14.93 2.39
C MET A 322 -5.85 -15.42 1.17
N GLY A 323 -6.70 -14.57 0.60
CA GLY A 323 -7.78 -14.96 -0.29
C GLY A 323 -9.07 -15.23 0.50
N ALA A 324 -10.20 -14.88 -0.09
CA ALA A 324 -11.53 -15.01 0.51
C ALA A 324 -11.80 -16.42 1.05
N ASP A 325 -11.38 -17.45 0.33
CA ASP A 325 -11.62 -18.86 0.69
C ASP A 325 -10.73 -19.37 1.83
N LYS A 326 -9.65 -18.64 2.15
CA LYS A 326 -8.61 -19.11 3.09
C LYS A 326 -8.52 -18.28 4.36
N VAL A 327 -8.97 -17.02 4.33
CA VAL A 327 -8.81 -16.08 5.45
C VAL A 327 -9.39 -16.62 6.77
N GLU A 328 -10.56 -17.25 6.75
CA GLU A 328 -11.20 -17.81 7.95
C GLU A 328 -10.37 -18.92 8.62
N SER A 329 -9.68 -19.75 7.83
CA SER A 329 -8.90 -20.86 8.36
C SER A 329 -7.44 -20.49 8.65
N LYS A 330 -6.87 -19.54 7.91
CA LYS A 330 -5.43 -19.22 7.93
C LYS A 330 -5.07 -18.01 8.77
N LEU A 331 -5.94 -17.00 8.88
CA LEU A 331 -5.61 -15.79 9.64
C LEU A 331 -5.69 -15.99 11.16
N PRO A 332 -6.74 -16.62 11.74
CA PRO A 332 -6.87 -16.70 13.20
C PRO A 332 -5.69 -17.36 13.93
N PRO A 333 -5.08 -18.46 13.44
CA PRO A 333 -3.87 -19.02 14.04
C PRO A 333 -2.70 -18.03 14.12
N LEU A 334 -2.53 -17.17 13.10
CA LEU A 334 -1.48 -16.15 13.07
C LEU A 334 -1.76 -15.03 14.06
N LEU A 335 -3.02 -14.56 14.13
CA LEU A 335 -3.44 -13.56 15.12
C LEU A 335 -3.16 -14.05 16.55
N ARG A 336 -3.52 -15.31 16.86
CA ARG A 336 -3.27 -15.93 18.16
C ARG A 336 -1.78 -16.02 18.48
N ALA A 337 -0.96 -16.43 17.52
CA ALA A 337 0.49 -16.55 17.74
C ALA A 337 1.14 -15.20 18.06
N VAL A 338 0.85 -14.16 17.26
CA VAL A 338 1.35 -12.79 17.48
C VAL A 338 0.87 -12.23 18.82
N LYS A 339 -0.41 -12.40 19.15
CA LYS A 339 -0.99 -11.96 20.43
C LYS A 339 -0.38 -12.68 21.62
N ARG A 340 -0.24 -14.00 21.56
CA ARG A 340 0.37 -14.83 22.60
C ARG A 340 1.83 -14.47 22.83
N ALA A 341 2.57 -14.13 21.77
CA ALA A 341 3.94 -13.66 21.84
C ALA A 341 4.09 -12.20 22.30
N GLY A 342 2.97 -11.49 22.57
CA GLY A 342 2.99 -10.11 23.05
C GLY A 342 3.57 -9.10 22.05
N ARG A 343 3.47 -9.39 20.75
CA ARG A 343 4.10 -8.61 19.68
C ARG A 343 3.17 -7.48 19.21
N ASN A 344 3.68 -6.25 19.24
CA ASN A 344 2.99 -5.04 18.80
C ASN A 344 3.14 -4.86 17.29
N VAL A 345 2.05 -5.03 16.56
CA VAL A 345 1.99 -4.88 15.11
C VAL A 345 0.67 -4.23 14.69
N VAL A 346 0.69 -3.58 13.53
CA VAL A 346 -0.53 -3.11 12.85
C VAL A 346 -0.97 -4.17 11.85
N TRP A 347 -2.25 -4.53 11.84
CA TRP A 347 -2.78 -5.48 10.86
C TRP A 347 -3.52 -4.77 9.74
N LEU A 348 -3.14 -5.03 8.49
CA LEU A 348 -3.88 -4.59 7.31
C LEU A 348 -4.41 -5.80 6.53
N SER A 349 -5.57 -5.63 5.90
CA SER A 349 -6.06 -6.56 4.88
C SER A 349 -5.61 -6.10 3.50
N ASP A 350 -4.95 -6.98 2.75
CA ASP A 350 -4.75 -6.89 1.30
C ASP A 350 -5.70 -7.91 0.63
N PRO A 351 -6.95 -7.51 0.35
CA PRO A 351 -7.98 -8.39 -0.21
C PRO A 351 -7.82 -8.61 -1.72
N MET A 352 -6.73 -8.12 -2.31
CA MET A 352 -6.57 -8.08 -3.76
C MET A 352 -5.73 -9.27 -4.23
N HIS A 353 -4.52 -9.38 -3.71
CA HIS A 353 -3.56 -10.34 -4.24
C HIS A 353 -4.00 -11.79 -4.00
N GLY A 354 -4.74 -12.07 -2.91
CA GLY A 354 -5.27 -13.40 -2.59
C GLY A 354 -6.36 -13.91 -3.52
N ASN A 355 -6.99 -13.02 -4.28
CA ASN A 355 -8.21 -13.30 -5.05
C ASN A 355 -8.01 -13.15 -6.57
N THR A 356 -6.76 -13.15 -7.06
CA THR A 356 -6.48 -13.11 -8.50
C THR A 356 -6.79 -14.46 -9.15
N ILE A 357 -7.59 -14.43 -10.20
CA ILE A 357 -7.89 -15.57 -11.09
C ILE A 357 -7.46 -15.27 -12.52
N ALA A 358 -7.38 -16.30 -13.36
CA ALA A 358 -7.15 -16.16 -14.80
C ALA A 358 -8.44 -16.46 -15.57
N VAL A 359 -8.78 -15.59 -16.52
CA VAL A 359 -9.96 -15.69 -17.38
C VAL A 359 -9.51 -15.38 -18.80
N GLY A 360 -9.47 -16.40 -19.67
CA GLY A 360 -8.92 -16.27 -21.02
C GLY A 360 -7.48 -15.74 -20.99
N ALA A 361 -7.23 -14.61 -21.65
CA ALA A 361 -5.93 -13.94 -21.69
C ALA A 361 -5.67 -12.97 -20.51
N TYR A 362 -6.68 -12.74 -19.65
CA TYR A 362 -6.62 -11.73 -18.60
C TYR A 362 -6.43 -12.35 -17.23
N LYS A 363 -5.70 -11.65 -16.37
CA LYS A 363 -5.83 -11.83 -14.93
C LYS A 363 -6.93 -10.90 -14.45
N THR A 364 -7.81 -11.37 -13.60
CA THR A 364 -8.86 -10.53 -13.02
C THR A 364 -9.08 -10.90 -11.55
N ARG A 365 -9.91 -10.13 -10.86
CA ARG A 365 -10.31 -10.35 -9.47
C ARG A 365 -11.81 -10.19 -9.37
N PRO A 366 -12.55 -11.19 -8.87
CA PRO A 366 -13.96 -11.02 -8.54
C PRO A 366 -14.11 -10.02 -7.38
N PHE A 367 -14.81 -8.91 -7.60
CA PHE A 367 -14.99 -7.89 -6.57
C PHE A 367 -15.68 -8.43 -5.30
N ASP A 368 -16.62 -9.37 -5.45
CA ASP A 368 -17.27 -10.02 -4.30
C ASP A 368 -16.27 -10.80 -3.42
N ALA A 369 -15.24 -11.39 -4.01
CA ALA A 369 -14.17 -12.06 -3.26
C ALA A 369 -13.33 -11.04 -2.49
N VAL A 370 -13.02 -9.89 -3.10
CA VAL A 370 -12.34 -8.76 -2.45
C VAL A 370 -13.14 -8.30 -1.22
N LEU A 371 -14.44 -8.06 -1.37
CA LEU A 371 -15.32 -7.65 -0.27
C LEU A 371 -15.41 -8.73 0.83
N THR A 372 -15.51 -9.99 0.43
CA THR A 372 -15.63 -11.14 1.33
C THR A 372 -14.37 -11.30 2.19
N GLU A 373 -13.18 -11.16 1.61
CA GLU A 373 -11.93 -11.22 2.38
C GLU A 373 -11.85 -10.10 3.42
N VAL A 374 -12.24 -8.87 3.06
CA VAL A 374 -12.28 -7.75 4.03
C VAL A 374 -13.25 -8.02 5.18
N ARG A 375 -14.47 -8.48 4.89
CA ARG A 375 -15.45 -8.82 5.95
C ARG A 375 -14.88 -9.87 6.91
N ARG A 376 -14.39 -10.97 6.35
CA ARG A 376 -13.82 -12.09 7.12
C ARG A 376 -12.55 -11.71 7.89
N PHE A 377 -11.76 -10.77 7.37
CA PHE A 377 -10.63 -10.19 8.11
C PHE A 377 -11.10 -9.47 9.39
N PHE A 378 -12.14 -8.64 9.29
CA PHE A 378 -12.74 -8.00 10.47
C PHE A 378 -13.33 -9.01 11.44
N ASP A 379 -14.02 -10.04 10.95
CA ASP A 379 -14.61 -11.10 11.78
C ASP A 379 -13.53 -11.90 12.53
N ALA A 380 -12.44 -12.26 11.86
CA ALA A 380 -11.30 -12.95 12.47
C ALA A 380 -10.67 -12.10 13.60
N HIS A 381 -10.52 -10.79 13.37
CA HIS A 381 -10.01 -9.88 14.39
C HIS A 381 -10.95 -9.76 15.59
N ALA A 382 -12.26 -9.68 15.35
CA ALA A 382 -13.26 -9.65 16.42
C ALA A 382 -13.25 -10.94 17.25
N ALA A 383 -13.21 -12.11 16.59
CA ALA A 383 -13.17 -13.41 17.23
C ALA A 383 -11.91 -13.59 18.11
N GLU A 384 -10.76 -13.12 17.63
CA GLU A 384 -9.48 -13.24 18.35
C GLU A 384 -9.20 -12.08 19.33
N GLY A 385 -10.12 -11.11 19.43
CA GLY A 385 -9.97 -9.92 20.26
C GLY A 385 -8.70 -9.14 19.93
N THR A 386 -8.49 -8.85 18.64
CA THR A 386 -7.37 -8.08 18.09
C THR A 386 -7.88 -6.94 17.21
N GLN A 387 -7.01 -6.00 16.83
CA GLN A 387 -7.42 -4.81 16.09
C GLN A 387 -7.14 -4.95 14.58
N PRO A 388 -8.17 -4.84 13.71
CA PRO A 388 -7.98 -4.61 12.29
C PRO A 388 -7.62 -3.13 12.08
N GLY A 389 -6.38 -2.88 11.69
CA GLY A 389 -5.79 -1.54 11.60
C GLY A 389 -6.04 -0.82 10.28
N GLY A 390 -6.43 -1.53 9.21
CA GLY A 390 -6.62 -0.88 7.91
C GLY A 390 -6.72 -1.84 6.72
N VAL A 391 -6.66 -1.27 5.52
CA VAL A 391 -6.65 -1.99 4.24
C VAL A 391 -5.53 -1.52 3.31
N HIS A 392 -5.13 -2.40 2.42
CA HIS A 392 -4.11 -2.21 1.38
C HIS A 392 -4.69 -2.68 0.04
N VAL A 393 -4.98 -1.76 -0.87
CA VAL A 393 -5.68 -2.05 -2.12
C VAL A 393 -4.92 -1.59 -3.36
N GLU A 394 -5.09 -2.28 -4.47
CA GLU A 394 -4.60 -1.82 -5.77
C GLU A 394 -5.76 -1.16 -6.50
N MET A 395 -5.63 0.12 -6.82
CA MET A 395 -6.72 0.96 -7.33
C MET A 395 -6.20 2.06 -8.24
N THR A 396 -7.09 2.61 -9.08
CA THR A 396 -6.78 3.70 -10.00
C THR A 396 -7.96 4.64 -10.16
N GLY A 397 -7.66 5.92 -10.42
CA GLY A 397 -8.66 6.92 -10.83
C GLY A 397 -9.06 6.83 -12.31
N GLN A 398 -8.38 5.99 -13.09
CA GLN A 398 -8.71 5.75 -14.50
C GLN A 398 -10.00 4.90 -14.62
N GLU A 399 -10.76 5.14 -15.67
CA GLU A 399 -11.97 4.35 -15.99
C GLU A 399 -11.55 3.04 -16.69
N VAL A 400 -11.14 2.06 -15.89
CA VAL A 400 -10.63 0.75 -16.34
C VAL A 400 -11.63 -0.38 -16.11
N THR A 401 -11.46 -1.47 -16.86
CA THR A 401 -12.23 -2.71 -16.75
C THR A 401 -11.30 -3.88 -16.39
N GLU A 402 -10.76 -3.85 -15.16
CA GLU A 402 -9.71 -4.78 -14.72
C GLU A 402 -10.24 -5.84 -13.73
N CYS A 403 -11.12 -5.47 -12.80
CA CYS A 403 -11.77 -6.37 -11.85
C CYS A 403 -13.24 -6.63 -12.23
N LEU A 404 -13.71 -7.87 -12.07
CA LEU A 404 -15.09 -8.26 -12.35
C LEU A 404 -16.05 -7.77 -11.26
N GLY A 405 -17.33 -7.57 -11.60
CA GLY A 405 -18.38 -7.22 -10.63
C GLY A 405 -18.42 -5.73 -10.26
N GLY A 406 -18.79 -5.44 -9.01
CA GLY A 406 -19.07 -4.09 -8.52
C GLY A 406 -20.43 -3.57 -8.99
N ALA A 407 -20.73 -2.30 -8.69
CA ALA A 407 -22.01 -1.67 -9.00
C ALA A 407 -22.46 -1.79 -10.48
N HIS A 408 -21.53 -1.74 -11.45
CA HIS A 408 -21.81 -1.92 -12.88
C HIS A 408 -21.78 -3.37 -13.37
N ARG A 409 -21.50 -4.35 -12.49
CA ARG A 409 -21.46 -5.78 -12.80
C ARG A 409 -20.57 -6.11 -14.00
N LEU A 410 -19.33 -5.60 -14.00
CA LEU A 410 -18.37 -5.87 -15.08
C LEU A 410 -18.20 -7.38 -15.30
N SER A 411 -18.38 -7.81 -16.53
CA SER A 411 -18.27 -9.20 -16.97
C SER A 411 -16.90 -9.49 -17.58
N GLU A 412 -16.63 -10.77 -17.86
CA GLU A 412 -15.39 -11.19 -18.53
C GLU A 412 -15.23 -10.55 -19.92
N ALA A 413 -16.35 -10.31 -20.63
CA ALA A 413 -16.35 -9.67 -21.94
C ALA A 413 -15.93 -8.19 -21.88
N ASP A 414 -16.19 -7.53 -20.75
CA ASP A 414 -15.86 -6.11 -20.56
C ASP A 414 -14.36 -5.88 -20.30
N LEU A 415 -13.62 -6.91 -19.89
CA LEU A 415 -12.20 -6.81 -19.59
C LEU A 415 -11.42 -6.25 -20.79
N ALA A 416 -11.73 -6.70 -22.00
CA ALA A 416 -11.02 -6.28 -23.20
C ALA A 416 -11.22 -4.78 -23.56
N LEU A 417 -12.22 -4.11 -22.98
CA LEU A 417 -12.53 -2.72 -23.31
C LEU A 417 -11.43 -1.75 -22.85
N ARG A 418 -10.96 -1.89 -21.61
CA ARG A 418 -10.03 -0.94 -20.95
C ARG A 418 -9.14 -1.62 -19.90
N TYR A 419 -8.50 -2.72 -20.27
CA TYR A 419 -7.47 -3.36 -19.45
C TYR A 419 -6.12 -2.67 -19.66
N GLN A 420 -5.67 -1.87 -18.69
CA GLN A 420 -4.52 -0.96 -18.86
C GLN A 420 -3.31 -1.31 -17.98
N THR A 421 -3.42 -2.31 -17.11
CA THR A 421 -2.30 -2.79 -16.27
C THR A 421 -1.42 -3.81 -17.00
N PHE A 422 -0.10 -3.70 -16.84
CA PHE A 422 0.87 -4.72 -17.24
C PHE A 422 1.09 -5.80 -16.17
N CYS A 423 0.52 -5.61 -14.97
CA CYS A 423 0.76 -6.46 -13.81
C CYS A 423 -0.55 -7.11 -13.33
N ASP A 424 -1.07 -6.66 -12.19
CA ASP A 424 -2.29 -7.20 -11.60
C ASP A 424 -3.47 -6.20 -11.80
N PRO A 425 -4.71 -6.71 -11.90
CA PRO A 425 -5.92 -5.92 -12.13
C PRO A 425 -6.29 -5.02 -10.94
N ARG A 426 -6.52 -3.73 -11.17
CA ARG A 426 -6.82 -2.73 -10.13
C ARG A 426 -8.33 -2.55 -9.97
N LEU A 427 -8.75 -2.11 -8.79
CA LEU A 427 -10.09 -1.55 -8.62
C LEU A 427 -10.19 -0.23 -9.38
N ASN A 428 -11.24 -0.03 -10.16
CA ASN A 428 -11.56 1.31 -10.66
C ASN A 428 -12.12 2.20 -9.53
N ALA A 429 -12.35 3.48 -9.81
CA ALA A 429 -12.78 4.43 -8.78
C ALA A 429 -14.12 4.04 -8.12
N GLU A 430 -15.05 3.46 -8.88
CA GLU A 430 -16.37 3.06 -8.36
C GLU A 430 -16.28 1.86 -7.44
N GLN A 431 -15.57 0.81 -7.85
CA GLN A 431 -15.31 -0.36 -7.00
C GLN A 431 -14.54 0.03 -5.73
N SER A 432 -13.62 0.98 -5.85
CA SER A 432 -12.88 1.54 -4.71
C SER A 432 -13.81 2.27 -3.73
N LEU A 433 -14.74 3.06 -4.24
CA LEU A 433 -15.73 3.77 -3.43
C LEU A 433 -16.73 2.82 -2.77
N GLU A 434 -17.18 1.80 -3.49
CA GLU A 434 -18.06 0.75 -2.97
C GLU A 434 -17.42 0.02 -1.79
N LEU A 435 -16.14 -0.35 -1.93
CA LEU A 435 -15.35 -0.95 -0.85
C LEU A 435 -15.23 -0.01 0.36
N ALA A 436 -15.01 1.29 0.15
CA ALA A 436 -14.91 2.25 1.25
C ALA A 436 -16.21 2.35 2.06
N PHE A 437 -17.37 2.36 1.40
CA PHE A 437 -18.67 2.37 2.08
C PHE A 437 -18.89 1.13 2.94
N LEU A 438 -18.55 -0.06 2.40
CA LEU A 438 -18.66 -1.31 3.13
C LEU A 438 -17.76 -1.35 4.38
N ILE A 439 -16.51 -0.88 4.25
CA ILE A 439 -15.60 -0.79 5.39
C ILE A 439 -16.13 0.22 6.41
N ALA A 440 -16.64 1.36 5.98
CA ALA A 440 -17.19 2.38 6.86
C ALA A 440 -18.37 1.85 7.70
N GLU A 441 -19.25 1.04 7.10
CA GLU A 441 -20.33 0.34 7.80
C GLU A 441 -19.79 -0.61 8.87
N GLY A 442 -18.77 -1.41 8.54
CA GLY A 442 -18.10 -2.31 9.50
C GLY A 442 -17.43 -1.57 10.66
N LEU A 443 -16.75 -0.45 10.38
CA LEU A 443 -16.14 0.41 11.40
C LEU A 443 -17.21 1.04 12.32
N LYS A 444 -18.31 1.53 11.75
CA LYS A 444 -19.43 2.08 12.52
C LYS A 444 -20.03 1.04 13.45
N ALA A 445 -20.31 -0.16 12.95
CA ALA A 445 -20.88 -1.26 13.73
C ALA A 445 -20.01 -1.60 14.95
N ARG A 446 -18.69 -1.66 14.77
CA ARG A 446 -17.74 -1.91 15.87
C ARG A 446 -17.71 -0.79 16.91
N ARG A 447 -17.78 0.47 16.48
CA ARG A 447 -17.81 1.62 17.39
C ARG A 447 -19.10 1.67 18.22
N THR A 448 -20.22 1.23 17.65
CA THR A 448 -21.53 1.21 18.33
C THR A 448 -21.81 -0.08 19.10
N ALA A 449 -21.00 -1.13 18.92
CA ALA A 449 -21.18 -2.38 19.63
C ALA A 449 -20.97 -2.18 21.14
N PRO A 450 -21.83 -2.75 22.01
CA PRO A 450 -21.63 -2.68 23.45
C PRO A 450 -20.30 -3.32 23.83
N ALA A 451 -19.56 -2.70 24.76
CA ALA A 451 -18.33 -3.27 25.27
C ALA A 451 -18.60 -4.68 25.82
N PRO A 452 -17.72 -5.67 25.56
CA PRO A 452 -17.90 -7.00 26.10
C PRO A 452 -17.99 -6.90 27.63
N ALA A 453 -19.02 -7.54 28.21
CA ALA A 453 -19.20 -7.59 29.65
C ALA A 453 -17.93 -8.16 30.28
N VAL A 454 -17.28 -7.34 31.13
CA VAL A 454 -16.17 -7.79 31.95
C VAL A 454 -16.71 -8.90 32.83
N ARG A 455 -16.37 -10.16 32.53
CA ARG A 455 -16.60 -11.25 33.48
C ARG A 455 -15.70 -10.96 34.67
N ALA A 456 -16.31 -10.59 35.80
CA ALA A 456 -15.61 -10.53 37.07
C ALA A 456 -14.96 -11.90 37.30
N ALA A 457 -13.64 -11.88 37.55
CA ALA A 457 -12.94 -13.06 38.01
C ALA A 457 -13.45 -13.37 39.42
N GLU A 458 -14.10 -14.52 39.59
CA GLU A 458 -14.30 -15.19 40.89
C GLU A 458 -13.12 -16.09 41.21
#